data_AF-A0A2R5L4E5-F1
#
_entry.id   AF-A0A2R5L4E5-F1
#
_cell.length_a   1.000
_cell.length_b   1.000
_cell.length_c   1.000
_cell.angle_alpha   90.00
_cell.angle_beta   90.00
_cell.angle_gamma   90.00
#
_symmetry.space_group_name_H-M   'P 1'
#
loop_
_entity.id
_entity.type
_entity.pdbx_description
1 polymer ?
#
loop_
_entity_poly.entity_id
_entity_poly.type
_entity_poly.pdbx_seq_one_letter_code
_entity_poly.pdbx_strand_id
1 'polypeptide(L)'
;RYLRVNTRVRNTQFLFVFSYLRVNTRVRNTRFVFVFSYLRVNTRVHNTRFLFVFRYLRVNTWVRNTRFLFVFRYLRVNTRVHNTRFFFVFSYLRVNTRVYNTRF
;
A
#
# COMPACT_ATOMS: atom_id res chain seq x y z
N ARG A 1 -18.07 -11.67 -8.93
CA ARG A 1 -18.19 -11.15 -7.54
C ARG A 1 -16.94 -10.32 -7.13
N TYR A 2 -16.59 -9.23 -7.84
CA TYR A 2 -15.30 -8.50 -7.63
C TYR A 2 -15.40 -7.16 -6.86
N LEU A 3 -16.55 -6.90 -6.23
CA LEU A 3 -16.84 -5.59 -5.62
C LEU A 3 -16.02 -5.33 -4.35
N ARG A 4 -15.69 -6.35 -3.55
CA ARG A 4 -14.91 -6.15 -2.33
C ARG A 4 -14.03 -7.35 -2.01
N VAL A 5 -12.77 -7.08 -1.70
CA VAL A 5 -11.78 -8.07 -1.29
C VAL A 5 -11.17 -7.69 0.06
N ASN A 6 -11.16 -8.63 1.00
CA ASN A 6 -10.43 -8.52 2.27
C ASN A 6 -9.39 -9.65 2.30
N THR A 7 -8.09 -9.33 2.39
CA THR A 7 -7.03 -10.35 2.52
C THR A 7 -6.28 -10.20 3.83
N ARG A 8 -5.90 -11.34 4.41
CA ARG A 8 -5.02 -11.44 5.59
C ARG A 8 -3.96 -12.50 5.31
N VAL A 9 -2.69 -12.10 5.34
CA VAL A 9 -1.55 -12.96 5.01
C VAL A 9 -0.47 -12.80 6.08
N ARG A 10 0.11 -13.91 6.55
CA ARG A 10 1.11 -13.94 7.63
C ARG A 10 2.56 -14.11 7.18
N ASN A 11 2.80 -14.96 6.18
CA ASN A 11 4.09 -15.23 5.54
C ASN A 11 3.79 -15.68 4.09
N THR A 12 4.21 -14.95 3.07
CA THR A 12 4.26 -15.44 1.67
C THR A 12 5.44 -14.80 0.93
N GLN A 13 5.88 -15.37 -0.19
CA GLN A 13 6.86 -14.66 -1.03
C GLN A 13 6.19 -13.51 -1.80
N PHE A 14 5.04 -13.78 -2.41
CA PHE A 14 4.28 -12.84 -3.24
C PHE A 14 2.83 -12.70 -2.74
N LEU A 15 2.23 -11.55 -2.99
CA LEU A 15 0.80 -11.30 -2.80
C LEU A 15 0.30 -10.27 -3.82
N PHE A 16 -0.68 -10.67 -4.62
CA PHE A 16 -1.41 -9.80 -5.54
C PHE A 16 -2.86 -9.68 -5.08
N VAL A 17 -3.40 -8.47 -5.03
CA VAL A 17 -4.79 -8.23 -4.62
C VAL A 17 -5.45 -7.22 -5.54
N PHE A 18 -6.50 -7.65 -6.23
CA PHE A 18 -7.28 -6.87 -7.19
C PHE A 18 -8.77 -6.81 -6.78
N SER A 19 -9.44 -5.70 -7.05
CA SER A 19 -10.90 -5.54 -6.94
C SER A 19 -11.34 -4.32 -7.74
N TYR A 20 -12.60 -4.23 -8.15
CA TYR A 20 -13.11 -2.98 -8.70
C TYR A 20 -13.35 -1.93 -7.60
N LEU A 21 -14.24 -2.24 -6.66
CA LEU A 21 -14.77 -1.26 -5.70
C LEU A 21 -13.85 -1.05 -4.49
N ARG A 22 -13.52 -2.10 -3.72
CA ARG A 22 -12.81 -1.94 -2.43
C ARG A 22 -11.85 -3.07 -2.07
N VAL A 23 -10.63 -2.72 -1.66
CA VAL A 23 -9.65 -3.66 -1.08
C VAL A 23 -9.28 -3.27 0.35
N ASN A 24 -9.16 -4.27 1.22
CA ASN A 24 -8.60 -4.14 2.56
C ASN A 24 -7.58 -5.25 2.80
N THR A 25 -6.27 -4.94 2.77
CA THR A 25 -5.20 -5.91 2.97
C THR A 25 -4.57 -5.77 4.36
N ARG A 26 -4.26 -6.91 4.99
CA ARG A 26 -3.36 -6.99 6.15
C ARG A 26 -2.28 -8.02 5.87
N VAL A 27 -1.02 -7.59 5.86
CA VAL A 27 0.11 -8.42 5.46
C VAL A 27 1.22 -8.34 6.50
N ARG A 28 1.81 -9.49 6.82
CA ARG A 28 3.07 -9.60 7.56
C ARG A 28 4.06 -10.41 6.71
N ASN A 29 5.36 -10.11 6.85
CA ASN A 29 6.49 -10.90 6.34
C ASN A 29 6.30 -11.37 4.88
N THR A 30 6.35 -10.42 3.93
CA THR A 30 6.24 -10.75 2.50
C THR A 30 7.31 -10.09 1.67
N ARG A 31 7.91 -10.78 0.70
CA ARG A 31 8.93 -10.16 -0.18
C ARG A 31 8.29 -9.09 -1.05
N PHE A 32 7.18 -9.42 -1.71
CA PHE A 32 6.49 -8.54 -2.67
C PHE A 32 4.98 -8.46 -2.40
N VAL A 33 4.43 -7.24 -2.42
CA VAL A 33 3.00 -6.98 -2.28
C VAL A 33 2.54 -5.98 -3.34
N PHE A 34 1.55 -6.37 -4.14
CA PHE A 34 0.87 -5.52 -5.12
C PHE A 34 -0.60 -5.41 -4.77
N VAL A 35 -1.09 -4.17 -4.61
CA VAL A 35 -2.51 -3.90 -4.34
C VAL A 35 -3.05 -2.90 -5.35
N PHE A 36 -3.97 -3.35 -6.19
CA PHE A 36 -4.68 -2.52 -7.16
C PHE A 36 -6.17 -2.53 -6.84
N SER A 37 -6.86 -1.39 -6.98
CA SER A 37 -8.31 -1.34 -7.17
C SER A 37 -8.78 0.09 -7.51
N TYR A 38 -9.99 0.27 -8.05
CA TYR A 38 -10.48 1.56 -8.56
C TYR A 38 -10.95 2.52 -7.44
N LEU A 39 -11.97 2.16 -6.66
CA LEU A 39 -12.65 3.07 -5.70
C LEU A 39 -11.96 3.32 -4.34
N ARG A 40 -11.92 2.40 -3.35
CA ARG A 40 -11.14 2.55 -2.08
C ARG A 40 -10.14 1.41 -1.71
N VAL A 41 -8.88 1.74 -1.37
CA VAL A 41 -7.87 0.84 -0.78
C VAL A 41 -7.63 1.17 0.68
N ASN A 42 -7.40 0.15 1.49
CA ASN A 42 -6.80 0.26 2.81
C ASN A 42 -5.75 -0.85 2.98
N THR A 43 -4.46 -0.52 3.10
CA THR A 43 -3.41 -1.50 3.33
C THR A 43 -2.77 -1.32 4.71
N ARG A 44 -2.51 -2.44 5.39
CA ARG A 44 -1.65 -2.48 6.58
C ARG A 44 -0.59 -3.55 6.36
N VAL A 45 0.67 -3.13 6.34
CA VAL A 45 1.79 -3.97 5.93
C VAL A 45 2.90 -3.89 6.96
N HIS A 46 3.41 -5.04 7.39
CA HIS A 46 4.54 -5.14 8.30
C HIS A 46 5.62 -6.06 7.73
N ASN A 47 6.85 -5.55 7.68
CA ASN A 47 8.04 -6.26 7.20
C ASN A 47 7.92 -6.74 5.74
N THR A 48 8.26 -5.86 4.79
CA THR A 48 8.30 -6.18 3.36
C THR A 48 9.58 -5.72 2.66
N ARG A 49 9.93 -6.33 1.53
CA ARG A 49 10.96 -5.74 0.66
C ARG A 49 10.34 -4.69 -0.27
N PHE A 50 9.28 -5.05 -0.97
CA PHE A 50 8.61 -4.18 -1.93
C PHE A 50 7.10 -4.13 -1.70
N LEU A 51 6.54 -2.92 -1.71
CA LEU A 51 5.10 -2.67 -1.65
C LEU A 51 4.69 -1.65 -2.72
N PHE A 52 3.79 -2.06 -3.61
CA PHE A 52 3.18 -1.22 -4.63
C PHE A 52 1.68 -1.09 -4.38
N VAL A 53 1.18 0.14 -4.37
CA VAL A 53 -0.24 0.44 -4.18
C VAL A 53 -0.73 1.38 -5.28
N PHE A 54 -1.62 0.88 -6.13
CA PHE A 54 -2.17 1.58 -7.29
C PHE A 54 -3.67 1.83 -7.12
N ARG A 55 -4.14 3.07 -7.33
CA ARG A 55 -5.58 3.38 -7.27
C ARG A 55 -6.01 4.72 -7.84
N TYR A 56 -7.14 4.69 -8.55
CA TYR A 56 -7.89 5.88 -8.97
C TYR A 56 -8.45 6.77 -7.83
N LEU A 57 -9.26 6.29 -6.86
CA LEU A 57 -10.17 7.17 -6.04
C LEU A 57 -9.89 7.41 -4.52
N ARG A 58 -9.53 6.42 -3.68
CA ARG A 58 -9.06 6.66 -2.27
C ARG A 58 -8.04 5.65 -1.70
N VAL A 59 -6.81 6.06 -1.39
CA VAL A 59 -5.79 5.23 -0.72
C VAL A 59 -5.59 5.63 0.74
N ASN A 60 -5.49 4.62 1.61
CA ASN A 60 -4.95 4.74 2.95
C ASN A 60 -3.93 3.60 3.18
N THR A 61 -2.65 3.91 3.40
CA THR A 61 -1.62 2.90 3.67
C THR A 61 -0.96 3.12 5.03
N TRP A 62 -0.69 2.02 5.72
CA TRP A 62 0.13 1.97 6.93
C TRP A 62 1.20 0.91 6.76
N VAL A 63 2.47 1.31 6.84
CA VAL A 63 3.61 0.45 6.52
C VAL A 63 4.65 0.56 7.62
N ARG A 64 5.10 -0.58 8.16
CA ARG A 64 6.17 -0.66 9.17
C ARG A 64 7.24 -1.63 8.72
N ASN A 65 8.47 -1.14 8.54
CA ASN A 65 9.62 -1.83 7.94
C ASN A 65 9.33 -2.22 6.47
N THR A 66 9.78 -1.38 5.53
CA THR A 66 9.82 -1.73 4.09
C THR A 66 11.12 -1.25 3.46
N ARG A 67 11.66 -1.93 2.42
CA ARG A 67 12.80 -1.36 1.68
C ARG A 67 12.32 -0.33 0.65
N PHE A 68 11.31 -0.70 -0.14
CA PHE A 68 10.74 0.13 -1.20
C PHE A 68 9.22 0.24 -1.05
N LEU A 69 8.70 1.46 -1.18
CA LEU A 69 7.27 1.74 -1.16
C LEU A 69 6.90 2.72 -2.27
N PHE A 70 6.01 2.30 -3.16
CA PHE A 70 5.45 3.11 -4.22
C PHE A 70 3.94 3.22 -4.06
N VAL A 71 3.42 4.45 -4.09
CA VAL A 71 1.98 4.72 -4.03
C VAL A 71 1.57 5.63 -5.19
N PHE A 72 0.77 5.08 -6.11
CA PHE A 72 0.31 5.77 -7.33
C PHE A 72 -1.18 6.06 -7.28
N ARG A 73 -1.53 7.30 -7.61
CA ARG A 73 -2.85 7.87 -7.33
C ARG A 73 -3.28 9.01 -8.24
N TYR A 74 -4.60 9.20 -8.29
CA TYR A 74 -5.22 10.42 -8.80
C TYR A 74 -5.59 11.41 -7.67
N LEU A 75 -6.71 11.19 -6.96
CA LEU A 75 -7.37 12.22 -6.11
C LEU A 75 -6.83 12.57 -4.69
N ARG A 76 -6.31 11.64 -3.85
CA ARG A 76 -6.00 11.89 -2.39
C ARG A 76 -5.19 10.79 -1.68
N VAL A 77 -3.89 10.92 -1.45
CA VAL A 77 -3.10 9.94 -0.69
C VAL A 77 -3.16 10.22 0.82
N ASN A 78 -3.28 9.16 1.63
CA ASN A 78 -2.96 9.21 3.06
C ASN A 78 -2.04 8.02 3.41
N THR A 79 -0.78 8.30 3.73
CA THR A 79 0.24 7.29 4.04
C THR A 79 0.85 7.52 5.41
N ARG A 80 1.06 6.44 6.16
CA ARG A 80 1.93 6.44 7.33
C ARG A 80 2.99 5.36 7.18
N VAL A 81 4.25 5.74 7.22
CA VAL A 81 5.39 4.88 6.94
C VAL A 81 6.38 5.00 8.09
N HIS A 82 6.78 3.87 8.66
CA HIS A 82 7.80 3.81 9.69
C HIS A 82 8.89 2.83 9.25
N ASN A 83 10.14 3.31 9.22
CA ASN A 83 11.30 2.60 8.70
C ASN A 83 11.16 2.23 7.21
N THR A 84 11.70 3.10 6.35
CA THR A 84 11.80 2.87 4.91
C THR A 84 13.13 3.36 4.35
N ARG A 85 13.62 2.74 3.27
CA ARG A 85 14.75 3.29 2.51
C ARG A 85 14.24 4.22 1.42
N PHE A 86 13.44 3.67 0.50
CA PHE A 86 12.91 4.40 -0.64
C PHE A 86 11.39 4.53 -0.57
N PHE A 87 10.89 5.75 -0.72
CA PHE A 87 9.47 6.06 -0.68
C PHE A 87 9.08 7.06 -1.76
N PHE A 88 8.16 6.65 -2.63
CA PHE A 88 7.64 7.47 -3.72
C PHE A 88 6.12 7.55 -3.66
N VAL A 89 5.59 8.76 -3.83
CA VAL A 89 4.15 9.01 -3.93
C VAL A 89 3.87 9.88 -5.14
N PHE A 90 3.05 9.36 -6.04
CA PHE A 90 2.54 10.08 -7.21
C PHE A 90 1.04 10.31 -7.00
N SER A 91 0.60 11.57 -7.02
CA SER A 91 -0.80 11.95 -6.84
C SER A 91 -1.10 13.22 -7.62
N TYR A 92 -2.23 13.26 -8.30
CA TYR A 92 -2.66 14.41 -9.10
C TYR A 92 -3.24 15.56 -8.26
N LEU A 93 -3.99 15.26 -7.18
CA LEU A 93 -4.70 16.31 -6.40
C LEU A 93 -4.19 16.54 -4.96
N ARG A 94 -4.26 15.55 -4.06
CA ARG A 94 -3.89 15.78 -2.64
C ARG A 94 -3.01 14.67 -2.07
N VAL A 95 -2.04 15.04 -1.23
CA VAL A 95 -1.20 14.10 -0.48
C VAL A 95 -1.20 14.47 1.00
N ASN A 96 -1.23 13.48 1.88
CA ASN A 96 -0.87 13.59 3.29
C ASN A 96 0.03 12.39 3.64
N THR A 97 1.31 12.68 3.86
CA THR A 97 2.37 11.71 4.10
C THR A 97 2.95 11.94 5.49
N ARG A 98 3.13 10.86 6.25
CA ARG A 98 3.95 10.88 7.47
C ARG A 98 4.96 9.75 7.39
N VAL A 99 6.24 10.11 7.37
CA VAL A 99 7.35 9.16 7.26
C VAL A 99 8.23 9.34 8.49
N TYR A 100 8.59 8.22 9.13
CA TYR A 100 9.43 8.20 10.31
C TYR A 100 10.61 7.25 10.07
N ASN A 101 11.82 7.66 10.44
CA ASN A 101 13.08 6.93 10.27
C ASN A 101 13.31 6.48 8.82
N THR A 102 13.61 7.43 7.94
CA THR A 102 14.19 7.14 6.62
C THR A 102 15.68 6.91 6.74
N ARG A 103 16.21 5.86 6.10
CA ARG A 103 17.64 5.75 5.78
C ARG A 103 17.77 5.85 4.27
N PHE A 104 18.23 7.01 3.80
CA PHE A 104 18.62 7.22 2.41
C PHE A 104 19.78 6.27 2.05
#